data_AF-A0A7S1NUX3-F1
#
_entry.id   AF-A0A7S1NUX3-F1
#
_cell.length_a   1.000
_cell.length_b   1.000
_cell.length_c   1.000
_cell.angle_alpha   90.00
_cell.angle_beta   90.00
_cell.angle_gamma   90.00
#
_symmetry.space_group_name_H-M   'P 1'
#
loop_
_entity.id
_entity.type
_entity.pdbx_description
1 polymer ?
#
loop_
_entity_poly.entity_id
_entity_poly.type
_entity_poly.pdbx_seq_one_letter_code
_entity_poly.pdbx_strand_id
1 'polypeptide(L)'
;CDLARWSRFLADYHPPADTTKHILLPSQYFFSAPPDSFDPATMPRILRFDRAVKAMPSLQRPKRLTIHCHDGQAREYLVKGGEDLRQDQRIEQMFSLMNSLPLARRSRLRTYSVVPLSMNVGMLDWVPNTVPLKMLLDQRMSASNPDLKSNLQMKYGAPPLTPDPDYFGVKPRHVVVHDFQSLQLLDPDTLDGLLVKCLSDICTSFQAFFHVRQNFATSLAQVSACSYILGIGDRHLDNFLVDRATGDPVTIDFGRSFGFATEFLPIPELIPFRLTPQLQTVLQPLPTKEVLRHDMIACMTALRNHR
;
A
#
# COMPACT_ATOMS: atom_id res chain seq x y z
N CYS A 1 23.43 -4.24 -1.97
CA CYS A 1 24.13 -4.60 -3.22
C CYS A 1 24.68 -3.32 -3.84
N ASP A 2 25.83 -3.38 -4.51
CA ASP A 2 26.39 -2.21 -5.20
C ASP A 2 25.62 -1.93 -6.51
N LEU A 3 25.25 -0.67 -6.75
CA LEU A 3 24.59 -0.17 -7.97
C LEU A 3 25.41 -0.50 -9.23
N ALA A 4 26.74 -0.46 -9.15
CA ALA A 4 27.62 -0.71 -10.29
C ALA A 4 27.48 -2.13 -10.87
N ARG A 5 26.96 -3.09 -10.08
CA ARG A 5 26.63 -4.44 -10.56
C ARG A 5 25.42 -4.47 -11.48
N TRP A 6 24.53 -3.48 -11.38
CA TRP A 6 23.30 -3.38 -12.16
C TRP A 6 23.42 -2.36 -13.28
N SER A 7 24.02 -1.20 -13.00
CA SER A 7 24.24 -0.14 -13.99
C SER A 7 25.49 0.65 -13.63
N ARG A 8 26.54 0.50 -14.44
CA ARG A 8 27.76 1.33 -14.33
C ARG A 8 27.47 2.79 -14.65
N PHE A 9 26.62 3.04 -15.66
CA PHE A 9 26.22 4.39 -16.04
C PHE A 9 25.63 5.17 -14.86
N LEU A 10 24.69 4.58 -14.11
CA LEU A 10 24.08 5.27 -12.96
C LEU A 10 25.07 5.40 -11.79
N ALA A 11 25.94 4.41 -11.56
CA ALA A 11 26.91 4.43 -10.47
C ALA A 11 28.00 5.50 -10.66
N ASP A 12 28.34 5.82 -11.91
CA ASP A 12 29.36 6.80 -12.28
C ASP A 12 28.75 8.12 -12.78
N TYR A 13 27.42 8.26 -12.76
CA TYR A 13 26.73 9.45 -13.22
C TYR A 13 27.10 10.67 -12.36
N HIS A 14 27.53 11.72 -13.05
CA HIS A 14 27.72 13.06 -12.52
C HIS A 14 27.13 14.05 -13.54
N PRO A 15 26.50 15.15 -13.09
CA PRO A 15 25.96 16.14 -13.99
C PRO A 15 27.09 16.75 -14.84
N PRO A 16 26.87 16.94 -16.14
CA PRO A 16 27.84 17.63 -16.98
C PRO A 16 28.03 19.09 -16.53
N ALA A 17 29.19 19.68 -16.88
CA ALA A 17 29.47 21.09 -16.62
C ALA A 17 28.44 22.02 -17.30
N ASP A 18 27.91 21.59 -18.44
CA ASP A 18 26.81 22.25 -19.14
C ASP A 18 25.47 22.03 -18.42
N THR A 19 24.95 23.10 -17.82
CA THR A 19 23.71 23.07 -17.02
C THR A 19 22.46 22.77 -17.85
N THR A 20 22.50 22.98 -19.17
CA THR A 20 21.36 22.69 -20.06
C THR A 20 21.12 21.20 -20.24
N LYS A 21 22.12 20.36 -19.92
CA LYS A 21 22.06 18.90 -20.02
C LYS A 21 21.78 18.21 -18.68
N HIS A 22 21.46 18.98 -17.65
CA HIS A 22 21.13 18.42 -16.34
C HIS A 22 19.81 17.67 -16.40
N ILE A 23 19.82 16.43 -15.91
CA ILE A 23 18.62 15.59 -15.89
C ILE A 23 17.73 16.05 -14.73
N LEU A 24 16.49 16.44 -15.06
CA LEU A 24 15.45 16.70 -14.06
C LEU A 24 14.96 15.38 -13.46
N LEU A 25 14.64 15.40 -12.18
CA LEU A 25 14.05 14.24 -11.53
C LEU A 25 12.57 14.10 -11.99
N PRO A 26 12.15 12.93 -12.51
CA PRO A 26 10.93 12.82 -13.29
C PRO A 26 9.62 12.82 -12.47
N SER A 27 9.67 12.59 -11.15
CA SER A 27 8.49 12.44 -10.29
C SER A 27 7.84 13.77 -9.87
N GLN A 28 7.96 14.83 -10.67
CA GLN A 28 7.66 16.20 -10.24
C GLN A 28 6.35 16.78 -10.80
N TYR A 29 5.71 16.08 -11.74
CA TYR A 29 4.50 16.56 -12.41
C TYR A 29 3.25 16.06 -11.68
N PHE A 30 2.80 16.80 -10.66
CA PHE A 30 1.55 16.50 -9.96
C PHE A 30 0.38 17.30 -10.55
N PHE A 31 -0.76 16.65 -10.74
CA PHE A 31 -1.96 17.29 -11.30
C PHE A 31 -2.49 18.44 -10.44
N SER A 32 -2.20 18.42 -9.15
CA SER A 32 -2.62 19.44 -8.18
C SER A 32 -1.57 20.52 -7.90
N ALA A 33 -0.40 20.46 -8.54
CA ALA A 33 0.65 21.44 -8.30
C ALA A 33 0.27 22.81 -8.94
N PRO A 34 0.55 23.94 -8.27
CA PRO A 34 0.39 25.27 -8.86
C PRO A 34 1.09 25.38 -10.24
N PRO A 35 0.60 26.23 -11.16
CA PRO A 35 1.20 26.41 -12.49
C PRO A 35 2.71 26.72 -12.46
N ASP A 36 3.15 27.47 -11.45
CA ASP A 36 4.55 27.88 -11.27
C ASP A 36 5.46 26.76 -10.74
N SER A 37 4.90 25.60 -10.37
CA SER A 37 5.64 24.48 -9.79
C SER A 37 6.50 23.72 -10.80
N PHE A 38 6.37 24.03 -12.08
CA PHE A 38 7.06 23.35 -13.17
C PHE A 38 8.16 24.20 -13.80
N ASP A 39 8.59 25.28 -13.14
CA ASP A 39 9.75 26.06 -13.59
C ASP A 39 11.02 25.16 -13.55
N PRO A 40 11.63 24.84 -14.70
CA PRO A 40 12.83 24.01 -14.76
C PRO A 40 13.99 24.56 -13.93
N ALA A 41 14.01 25.87 -13.62
CA ALA A 41 15.03 26.48 -12.78
C ALA A 41 14.92 26.06 -11.30
N THR A 42 13.72 25.78 -10.81
CA THR A 42 13.45 25.40 -9.40
C THR A 42 13.31 23.89 -9.21
N MET A 43 13.01 23.16 -10.28
CA MET A 43 12.82 21.72 -10.29
C MET A 43 14.08 20.96 -9.84
N PRO A 44 13.97 20.01 -8.89
CA PRO A 44 15.09 19.17 -8.47
C PRO A 44 15.75 18.43 -9.64
N ARG A 45 17.03 18.73 -9.88
CA ARG A 45 17.92 18.03 -10.81
C ARG A 45 18.69 16.92 -10.11
N ILE A 46 18.96 15.84 -10.83
CA ILE A 46 19.73 14.69 -10.35
C ILE A 46 21.22 15.05 -10.32
N LEU A 47 21.84 14.95 -9.14
CA LEU A 47 23.30 15.09 -8.98
C LEU A 47 24.01 13.75 -9.06
N ARG A 48 23.53 12.74 -8.32
CA ARG A 48 24.15 11.41 -8.31
C ARG A 48 23.19 10.38 -7.76
N PHE A 49 23.51 9.12 -8.02
CA PHE A 49 22.83 7.97 -7.43
C PHE A 49 23.66 7.43 -6.27
N ASP A 50 23.00 6.95 -5.23
CA ASP A 50 23.68 6.21 -4.17
C ASP A 50 24.16 4.85 -4.71
N ARG A 51 25.37 4.43 -4.30
CA ARG A 51 25.91 3.12 -4.67
C ARG A 51 25.17 2.00 -3.95
N ALA A 52 24.56 2.25 -2.79
CA ALA A 52 23.81 1.25 -2.07
C ALA A 52 22.42 1.04 -2.69
N VAL A 53 22.19 -0.16 -3.24
CA VAL A 53 20.87 -0.62 -3.73
C VAL A 53 20.37 -1.76 -2.87
N LYS A 54 19.09 -1.70 -2.50
CA LYS A 54 18.40 -2.76 -1.74
C LYS A 54 17.39 -3.46 -2.63
N ALA A 55 17.56 -4.76 -2.85
CA ALA A 55 16.53 -5.59 -3.48
C ALA A 55 15.45 -5.93 -2.45
N MET A 56 14.18 -5.71 -2.80
CA MET A 56 13.05 -5.98 -1.92
C MET A 56 12.63 -7.45 -1.99
N PRO A 57 12.21 -8.06 -0.88
CA PRO A 57 11.78 -9.46 -0.82
C PRO A 57 10.34 -9.61 -1.35
N SER A 58 10.15 -9.39 -2.65
CA SER A 58 8.89 -9.61 -3.38
C SER A 58 9.16 -10.43 -4.65
N LEU A 59 8.13 -10.97 -5.28
CA LEU A 59 8.23 -11.85 -6.45
C LEU A 59 9.08 -11.24 -7.58
N GLN A 60 8.83 -9.96 -7.91
CA GLN A 60 9.56 -9.23 -8.95
C GLN A 60 10.93 -8.67 -8.50
N ARG A 61 11.27 -8.86 -7.21
CA ARG A 61 12.51 -8.37 -6.57
C ARG A 61 12.85 -6.93 -6.97
N PRO A 62 11.95 -5.96 -6.78
CA PRO A 62 12.18 -4.58 -7.18
C PRO A 62 13.32 -3.95 -6.37
N LYS A 63 13.93 -2.90 -6.90
CA LYS A 63 15.19 -2.35 -6.39
C LYS A 63 14.93 -0.97 -5.81
N ARG A 64 15.23 -0.79 -4.53
CA ARG A 64 15.21 0.51 -3.88
C ARG A 64 16.51 1.24 -4.15
N LEU A 65 16.39 2.41 -4.76
CA LEU A 65 17.47 3.30 -5.19
C LEU A 65 17.31 4.65 -4.49
N THR A 66 18.43 5.26 -4.11
CA THR A 66 18.43 6.63 -3.57
C THR A 66 19.06 7.58 -4.58
N ILE A 67 18.37 8.68 -4.86
CA ILE A 67 18.79 9.73 -5.79
C ILE A 67 19.08 11.00 -4.99
N HIS A 68 20.29 11.54 -5.11
CA HIS A 68 20.68 12.81 -4.51
C HIS A 68 20.43 13.93 -5.51
N CYS A 69 19.69 14.94 -5.08
CA CYS A 69 19.28 16.06 -5.92
C CYS A 69 20.06 17.32 -5.57
N HIS A 70 20.03 18.30 -6.48
CA HIS A 70 20.79 19.56 -6.33
C HIS A 70 20.32 20.46 -5.20
N ASP A 71 19.11 20.23 -4.69
CA ASP A 71 18.53 20.89 -3.52
C ASP A 71 19.08 20.35 -2.19
N GLY A 72 20.07 19.44 -2.26
CA GLY A 72 20.68 18.80 -1.09
C GLY A 72 19.86 17.65 -0.51
N GLN A 73 18.69 17.33 -1.08
CA GLN A 73 17.86 16.27 -0.56
C GLN A 73 18.12 14.92 -1.26
N ALA A 74 18.02 13.86 -0.47
CA ALA A 74 18.06 12.48 -0.95
C ALA A 74 16.63 11.93 -1.03
N ARG A 75 16.27 11.33 -2.16
CA ARG A 75 14.94 10.77 -2.41
C ARG A 75 15.06 9.29 -2.74
N GLU A 76 14.27 8.48 -2.06
CA GLU A 76 14.22 7.05 -2.28
C GLU A 76 13.14 6.70 -3.31
N TYR A 77 13.45 5.77 -4.18
CA TYR A 77 12.57 5.28 -5.23
C TYR A 77 12.58 3.76 -5.29
N LEU A 78 11.46 3.17 -5.66
CA LEU A 78 11.35 1.76 -6.00
C LEU A 78 11.33 1.59 -7.51
N VAL A 79 12.36 0.96 -8.05
CA VAL A 79 12.44 0.60 -9.47
C VAL A 79 11.84 -0.80 -9.66
N LYS A 80 10.75 -0.86 -10.42
CA LYS A 80 10.09 -2.10 -10.83
C LYS A 80 10.39 -2.38 -12.30
N GLY A 81 10.72 -3.62 -12.60
CA GLY A 81 11.05 -4.08 -13.96
C GLY A 81 10.29 -5.36 -14.27
N GLY A 82 9.95 -5.56 -15.53
CA GLY A 82 9.09 -6.65 -16.01
C GLY A 82 7.59 -6.33 -15.95
N GLU A 83 7.20 -5.10 -15.62
CA GLU A 83 5.80 -4.69 -15.53
C GLU A 83 5.56 -3.28 -16.08
N ASP A 84 4.35 -3.05 -16.55
CA ASP A 84 3.88 -1.78 -17.09
C ASP A 84 3.15 -0.97 -16.01
N LEU A 85 3.76 0.12 -15.55
CA LEU A 85 3.22 0.96 -14.48
C LEU A 85 2.21 2.02 -14.94
N ARG A 86 1.80 2.02 -16.22
CA ARG A 86 0.83 3.01 -16.71
C ARG A 86 -0.51 2.91 -15.99
N GLN A 87 -0.96 1.70 -15.65
CA GLN A 87 -2.20 1.51 -14.90
C GLN A 87 -2.10 2.10 -13.49
N ASP A 88 -1.04 1.76 -12.75
CA ASP A 88 -0.76 2.31 -11.42
C ASP A 88 -0.67 3.85 -11.44
N GLN A 89 0.00 4.42 -12.45
CA GLN A 89 0.06 5.87 -12.64
C GLN A 89 -1.33 6.49 -12.79
N ARG A 90 -2.24 5.88 -13.57
CA ARG A 90 -3.60 6.40 -13.76
C ARG A 90 -4.42 6.30 -12.48
N ILE A 91 -4.24 5.25 -11.68
CA ILE A 91 -4.91 5.10 -10.39
C ILE A 91 -4.42 6.15 -9.38
N GLU A 92 -3.11 6.39 -9.29
CA GLU A 92 -2.55 7.44 -8.42
C GLU A 92 -2.97 8.86 -8.85
N GLN A 93 -3.07 9.10 -10.16
CA GLN A 93 -3.64 10.35 -10.69
C GLN A 93 -5.11 10.50 -10.29
N MET A 94 -5.89 9.42 -10.38
CA MET A 94 -7.29 9.42 -9.96
C MET A 94 -7.40 9.70 -8.45
N PHE A 95 -6.61 9.05 -7.60
CA PHE A 95 -6.60 9.35 -6.16
C PHE A 95 -6.20 10.80 -5.86
N SER A 96 -5.26 11.36 -6.63
CA SER A 96 -4.89 12.77 -6.52
C SER A 96 -6.04 13.70 -6.88
N LEU A 97 -6.83 13.36 -7.90
CA LEU A 97 -8.05 14.10 -8.25
C LEU A 97 -9.13 13.94 -7.18
N MET A 98 -9.34 12.73 -6.66
CA MET A 98 -10.29 12.48 -5.57
C MET A 98 -9.93 13.30 -4.32
N ASN A 99 -8.64 13.49 -4.03
CA ASN A 99 -8.16 14.34 -2.93
C ASN A 99 -8.50 15.84 -3.06
N SER A 100 -8.87 16.31 -4.25
CA SER A 100 -9.37 17.69 -4.44
C SER A 100 -10.80 17.85 -3.91
N LEU A 101 -11.51 16.74 -3.69
CA LEU A 101 -12.86 16.72 -3.15
C LEU A 101 -12.83 16.66 -1.61
N PRO A 102 -13.88 17.13 -0.94
CA PRO A 102 -14.02 17.03 0.51
C PRO A 102 -14.44 15.60 0.93
N LEU A 103 -13.57 14.61 0.71
CA LEU A 103 -13.87 13.18 0.92
C LEU A 103 -14.14 12.82 2.38
N ALA A 104 -13.51 13.50 3.34
CA ALA A 104 -13.80 13.39 4.78
C ALA A 104 -13.35 14.64 5.54
N ARG A 105 -13.69 14.71 6.83
CA ARG A 105 -13.44 15.88 7.70
C ARG A 105 -11.95 16.21 7.92
N ARG A 106 -11.03 15.23 7.87
CA ARG A 106 -9.68 15.39 8.46
C ARG A 106 -8.50 14.73 7.75
N SER A 107 -8.71 13.88 6.75
CA SER A 107 -7.62 13.18 6.06
C SER A 107 -7.76 13.23 4.54
N ARG A 108 -6.63 13.12 3.86
CA ARG A 108 -6.54 12.94 2.41
C ARG A 108 -6.07 11.51 2.15
N LEU A 109 -6.45 10.94 1.02
CA LEU A 109 -5.87 9.70 0.52
C LEU A 109 -4.36 9.88 0.40
N ARG A 110 -3.60 8.95 0.96
CA ARG A 110 -2.14 8.93 0.76
C ARG A 110 -1.87 8.54 -0.69
N THR A 111 -1.19 9.42 -1.43
CA THR A 111 -0.79 9.21 -2.83
C THR A 111 0.71 9.27 -2.96
N TYR A 112 1.25 8.68 -4.02
CA TYR A 112 2.67 8.66 -4.33
C TYR A 112 2.90 8.69 -5.84
N SER A 113 4.05 9.22 -6.28
CA SER A 113 4.32 9.34 -7.72
C SER A 113 4.65 7.99 -8.35
N VAL A 114 4.12 7.76 -9.54
CA VAL A 114 4.44 6.61 -10.39
C VAL A 114 4.85 7.14 -11.77
N VAL A 115 6.07 6.80 -12.16
CA VAL A 115 6.71 7.23 -13.40
C VAL A 115 7.00 5.99 -14.25
N PRO A 116 6.15 5.66 -15.23
CA PRO A 116 6.47 4.64 -16.22
C PRO A 116 7.58 5.18 -17.14
N LEU A 117 8.72 4.49 -17.20
CA LEU A 117 9.87 4.87 -18.04
C LEU A 117 9.81 4.18 -19.41
N SER A 118 9.25 2.97 -19.45
CA SER A 118 8.98 2.18 -20.66
C SER A 118 7.83 1.21 -20.38
N MET A 119 7.46 0.37 -21.34
CA MET A 119 6.43 -0.66 -21.14
C MET A 119 6.81 -1.74 -20.12
N ASN A 120 8.09 -1.88 -19.78
CA ASN A 120 8.58 -2.95 -18.91
C ASN A 120 9.39 -2.43 -17.71
N VAL A 121 9.53 -1.11 -17.56
CA VAL A 121 10.31 -0.52 -16.47
C VAL A 121 9.63 0.75 -16.02
N GLY A 122 9.48 0.91 -14.71
CA GLY A 122 9.03 2.16 -14.13
C GLY A 122 9.56 2.35 -12.72
N MET A 123 9.28 3.53 -12.18
CA MET A 123 9.78 3.98 -10.90
C MET A 123 8.63 4.54 -10.07
N LEU A 124 8.60 4.19 -8.78
CA LEU A 124 7.61 4.67 -7.83
C LEU A 124 8.32 5.41 -6.70
N ASP A 125 7.72 6.45 -6.17
CA ASP A 125 8.21 7.07 -4.93
C ASP A 125 8.23 6.04 -3.81
N TRP A 126 9.29 6.07 -3.01
CA TRP A 126 9.31 5.29 -1.77
C TRP A 126 8.53 6.02 -0.69
N VAL A 127 7.48 5.40 -0.16
CA VAL A 127 6.70 5.98 0.93
C VAL A 127 7.48 5.79 2.25
N PRO A 128 8.02 6.86 2.86
CA PRO A 128 8.87 6.74 4.03
C PRO A 128 8.08 6.27 5.25
N ASN A 129 8.79 5.70 6.23
CA ASN A 129 8.25 5.23 7.52
C ASN A 129 7.18 4.13 7.43
N THR A 130 6.96 3.56 6.25
CA THR A 130 5.96 2.51 6.05
C THR A 130 6.54 1.10 6.18
N VAL A 131 5.70 0.17 6.63
CA VAL A 131 6.01 -1.27 6.69
C VAL A 131 4.79 -2.07 6.22
N PRO A 132 4.95 -3.17 5.44
CA PRO A 132 3.83 -4.03 5.08
C PRO A 132 3.11 -4.57 6.31
N LEU A 133 1.78 -4.55 6.28
CA LEU A 133 0.91 -5.04 7.36
C LEU A 133 1.21 -6.50 7.67
N LYS A 134 1.48 -7.31 6.64
CA LYS A 134 1.92 -8.70 6.81
C LYS A 134 3.14 -8.81 7.72
N MET A 135 4.16 -8.00 7.46
CA MET A 135 5.42 -8.03 8.21
C MET A 135 5.19 -7.64 9.67
N LEU A 136 4.38 -6.61 9.95
CA LEU A 136 4.05 -6.21 11.32
C LEU A 136 3.33 -7.32 12.08
N LEU A 137 2.31 -7.92 11.46
CA LEU A 137 1.54 -9.02 12.07
C LEU A 137 2.40 -10.27 12.29
N ASP A 138 3.20 -10.67 11.29
CA ASP A 138 4.07 -11.84 11.38
C ASP A 138 5.13 -11.65 12.49
N GLN A 139 5.70 -10.45 12.64
CA GLN A 139 6.66 -10.15 13.70
C GLN A 139 6.04 -10.26 15.10
N ARG A 140 4.87 -9.63 15.30
CA ARG A 140 4.20 -9.66 16.61
C ARG A 140 3.69 -11.06 16.96
N MET A 141 3.11 -11.75 15.98
CA MET A 141 2.66 -13.14 16.14
C MET A 141 3.84 -14.04 16.53
N SER A 142 4.97 -13.95 15.83
CA SER A 142 6.14 -14.79 16.12
C SER A 142 6.79 -14.48 17.47
N ALA A 143 6.68 -13.23 17.95
CA ALA A 143 7.15 -12.85 19.28
C ALA A 143 6.29 -13.45 20.40
N SER A 144 5.00 -13.67 20.15
CA SER A 144 4.07 -14.28 21.11
C SER A 144 4.05 -15.81 21.02
N ASN A 145 3.97 -16.36 19.81
CA ASN A 145 3.99 -17.80 19.54
C ASN A 145 4.75 -18.08 18.21
N PRO A 146 6.05 -18.43 18.29
CA PRO A 146 6.89 -18.68 17.11
C PRO A 146 6.36 -19.80 16.20
N ASP A 147 5.75 -20.83 16.78
CA ASP A 147 5.30 -22.02 16.05
C ASP A 147 3.88 -21.87 15.48
N LEU A 148 3.15 -20.81 15.84
CA LEU A 148 1.77 -20.65 15.38
C LEU A 148 1.68 -20.61 13.86
N LYS A 149 2.58 -19.87 13.20
CA LYS A 149 2.56 -19.74 11.74
C LYS A 149 2.80 -21.06 11.03
N SER A 150 3.81 -21.83 11.46
CA SER A 150 4.11 -23.16 10.90
C SER A 150 2.96 -24.13 11.17
N ASN A 151 2.39 -24.11 12.38
CA ASN A 151 1.24 -24.94 12.74
C ASN A 151 0.00 -24.62 11.90
N LEU A 152 -0.30 -23.33 11.67
CA LEU A 152 -1.40 -22.91 10.80
C LEU A 152 -1.17 -23.37 9.35
N GLN A 153 0.05 -23.22 8.85
CA GLN A 153 0.39 -23.62 7.49
C GLN A 153 0.37 -25.14 7.30
N MET A 154 0.75 -25.91 8.32
CA MET A 154 0.64 -27.37 8.34
C MET A 154 -0.82 -27.84 8.40
N LYS A 155 -1.65 -27.19 9.23
CA LYS A 155 -3.03 -27.61 9.48
C LYS A 155 -4.00 -27.24 8.36
N TYR A 156 -3.80 -26.08 7.73
CA TYR A 156 -4.72 -25.54 6.72
C TYR A 156 -4.10 -25.42 5.32
N GLY A 157 -2.83 -25.85 5.18
CA GLY A 157 -2.10 -25.77 3.93
C GLY A 157 -1.65 -24.35 3.57
N ALA A 158 -0.81 -24.26 2.55
CA ALA A 158 -0.65 -23.02 1.81
C ALA A 158 -1.89 -22.81 0.91
N PRO A 159 -2.30 -21.56 0.62
CA PRO A 159 -3.29 -21.31 -0.42
C PRO A 159 -2.83 -22.03 -1.70
N PRO A 160 -3.67 -22.86 -2.32
CA PRO A 160 -3.24 -23.66 -3.46
C PRO A 160 -2.92 -22.72 -4.63
N LEU A 161 -1.72 -22.84 -5.20
CA LEU A 161 -1.23 -22.00 -6.32
C LEU A 161 -2.08 -22.18 -7.59
N THR A 162 -2.69 -23.35 -7.72
CA THR A 162 -3.69 -23.69 -8.72
C THR A 162 -4.98 -24.03 -7.99
N PRO A 163 -6.15 -23.59 -8.46
CA PRO A 163 -7.42 -24.00 -7.85
C PRO A 163 -7.44 -25.52 -7.73
N ASP A 164 -7.71 -26.04 -6.54
CA ASP A 164 -8.08 -27.45 -6.37
C ASP A 164 -9.22 -27.74 -7.36
N PRO A 165 -9.21 -28.89 -8.09
CA PRO A 165 -10.36 -29.28 -8.90
C PRO A 165 -11.69 -29.18 -8.16
N ASP A 166 -11.69 -29.36 -6.83
CA ASP A 166 -12.84 -29.24 -5.94
C ASP A 166 -12.89 -27.89 -5.18
N TYR A 167 -12.11 -26.89 -5.57
CA TYR A 167 -12.14 -25.55 -4.94
C TYR A 167 -13.53 -24.90 -5.07
N PHE A 168 -14.17 -25.11 -6.22
CA PHE A 168 -15.57 -24.73 -6.46
C PHE A 168 -16.57 -25.83 -6.07
N GLY A 169 -16.10 -26.86 -5.37
CA GLY A 169 -16.95 -27.89 -4.78
C GLY A 169 -18.03 -27.23 -3.92
N VAL A 170 -19.28 -27.63 -4.15
CA VAL A 170 -20.42 -27.05 -3.44
C VAL A 170 -20.41 -27.53 -1.99
N LYS A 171 -19.81 -26.73 -1.11
CA LYS A 171 -19.91 -26.94 0.35
C LYS A 171 -21.14 -26.21 0.89
N PRO A 172 -21.92 -26.82 1.80
CA PRO A 172 -23.02 -26.13 2.46
C PRO A 172 -22.50 -24.90 3.22
N ARG A 173 -23.24 -23.78 3.15
CA ARG A 173 -22.87 -22.51 3.79
C ARG A 173 -22.47 -22.67 5.27
N HIS A 174 -23.20 -23.48 6.02
CA HIS A 174 -22.96 -23.65 7.45
C HIS A 174 -21.59 -24.30 7.74
N VAL A 175 -21.13 -25.23 6.89
CA VAL A 175 -19.80 -25.87 7.01
C VAL A 175 -18.72 -24.83 6.76
N VAL A 176 -18.82 -24.07 5.67
CA VAL A 176 -17.83 -23.02 5.33
C VAL A 176 -17.74 -21.96 6.42
N VAL A 177 -18.89 -21.52 6.95
CA VAL A 177 -18.94 -20.53 8.04
C VAL A 177 -18.33 -21.10 9.33
N HIS A 178 -18.67 -22.35 9.69
CA HIS A 178 -18.10 -23.02 10.86
C HIS A 178 -16.58 -23.17 10.75
N ASP A 179 -16.08 -23.64 9.61
CA ASP A 179 -14.65 -23.80 9.36
C ASP A 179 -13.91 -22.46 9.45
N PHE A 180 -14.48 -21.41 8.85
CA PHE A 180 -13.93 -20.06 8.94
C PHE A 180 -13.94 -19.51 10.38
N GLN A 181 -15.01 -19.72 11.15
CA GLN A 181 -15.07 -19.32 12.56
C GLN A 181 -14.07 -20.10 13.41
N SER A 182 -13.90 -21.39 13.15
CA SER A 182 -12.93 -22.23 13.84
C SER A 182 -11.50 -21.71 13.65
N LEU A 183 -11.18 -21.20 12.45
CA LEU A 183 -9.91 -20.55 12.13
C LEU A 183 -9.69 -19.25 12.93
N GLN A 184 -10.74 -18.46 13.13
CA GLN A 184 -10.66 -17.19 13.85
C GLN A 184 -10.48 -17.37 15.36
N LEU A 185 -10.91 -18.51 15.89
CA LEU A 185 -10.77 -18.87 17.30
C LEU A 185 -9.47 -19.65 17.59
N LEU A 186 -8.59 -19.78 16.60
CA LEU A 186 -7.28 -20.39 16.81
C LEU A 186 -6.39 -19.47 17.62
N ASP A 187 -5.84 -20.00 18.70
CA ASP A 187 -4.91 -19.28 19.59
C ASP A 187 -5.35 -17.81 19.84
N PRO A 188 -6.52 -17.60 20.50
CA PRO A 188 -7.05 -16.27 20.72
C PRO A 188 -6.07 -15.38 21.48
N ASP A 189 -5.29 -15.95 22.39
CA ASP A 189 -4.30 -15.20 23.18
C ASP A 189 -3.24 -14.53 22.29
N THR A 190 -2.80 -15.25 21.25
CA THR A 190 -1.84 -14.73 20.28
C THR A 190 -2.51 -13.84 19.24
N LEU A 191 -3.61 -14.29 18.64
CA LEU A 191 -4.21 -13.60 17.49
C LEU A 191 -5.05 -12.39 17.89
N ASP A 192 -5.56 -12.30 19.12
CA ASP A 192 -6.43 -11.20 19.50
C ASP A 192 -5.69 -9.86 19.53
N GLY A 193 -6.27 -8.88 18.83
CA GLY A 193 -5.80 -7.50 18.79
C GLY A 193 -4.35 -7.30 18.35
N LEU A 194 -3.75 -8.18 17.54
CA LEU A 194 -2.36 -8.03 17.07
C LEU A 194 -2.10 -6.66 16.47
N LEU A 195 -2.97 -6.20 15.55
CA LEU A 195 -2.80 -4.89 14.93
C LEU A 195 -2.93 -3.74 15.95
N VAL A 196 -3.87 -3.84 16.90
CA VAL A 196 -4.03 -2.86 17.98
C VAL A 196 -2.78 -2.79 18.85
N LYS A 197 -2.18 -3.95 19.18
CA LYS A 197 -0.93 -4.03 19.94
C LYS A 197 0.21 -3.35 19.15
N CYS A 198 0.35 -3.64 17.85
CA CYS A 198 1.35 -2.99 16.99
C CYS A 198 1.15 -1.46 16.89
N LEU A 199 -0.08 -0.99 16.75
CA LEU A 199 -0.38 0.45 16.71
C LEU A 199 -0.23 1.12 18.09
N SER A 200 -0.43 0.37 19.17
CA SER A 200 -0.15 0.86 20.52
C SER A 200 1.35 1.02 20.77
N ASP A 201 2.18 0.11 20.24
CA ASP A 201 3.64 0.14 20.42
C ASP A 201 4.29 1.41 19.82
N ILE A 202 3.70 1.99 18.77
CA ILE A 202 4.18 3.26 18.18
C ILE A 202 3.74 4.50 18.99
N CYS A 203 2.82 4.34 19.93
CA CYS A 203 2.23 5.44 20.68
C CYS A 203 2.87 5.58 22.07
N THR A 204 3.25 6.80 22.44
CA THR A 204 3.82 7.08 23.77
C THR A 204 2.75 7.33 24.85
N SER A 205 1.50 7.55 24.44
CA SER A 205 0.39 7.84 25.34
C SER A 205 -0.94 7.35 24.78
N PHE A 206 -1.94 7.22 25.65
CA PHE A 206 -3.31 6.90 25.25
C PHE A 206 -3.92 7.95 24.32
N GLN A 207 -3.58 9.23 24.51
CA GLN A 207 -4.05 10.30 23.62
C GLN A 207 -3.47 10.15 22.21
N ALA A 208 -2.18 9.80 22.10
CA ALA A 208 -1.56 9.51 20.81
C ALA A 208 -2.22 8.31 20.14
N PHE A 209 -2.47 7.23 20.89
CA PHE A 209 -3.17 6.05 20.38
C PHE A 209 -4.59 6.36 19.90
N PHE A 210 -5.33 7.17 20.66
CA PHE A 210 -6.67 7.61 20.25
C PHE A 210 -6.64 8.39 18.92
N HIS A 211 -5.65 9.27 18.74
CA HIS A 211 -5.47 10.03 17.50
C HIS A 211 -5.09 9.11 16.33
N VAL A 212 -4.12 8.21 16.52
CA VAL A 212 -3.70 7.22 15.52
C VAL A 212 -4.88 6.33 15.10
N ARG A 213 -5.67 5.84 16.06
CA ARG A 213 -6.86 5.03 15.78
C ARG A 213 -7.90 5.79 14.97
N GLN A 214 -8.12 7.07 15.28
CA GLN A 214 -9.06 7.91 14.52
C GLN A 214 -8.57 8.14 13.09
N ASN A 215 -7.28 8.42 12.89
CA ASN A 215 -6.70 8.61 11.56
C ASN A 215 -6.76 7.31 10.76
N PHE A 216 -6.38 6.19 11.37
CA PHE A 216 -6.50 4.86 10.77
C PHE A 216 -7.92 4.59 10.27
N ALA A 217 -8.93 4.88 11.09
CA ALA A 217 -10.33 4.67 10.74
C ALA A 217 -10.77 5.50 9.53
N THR A 218 -10.47 6.81 9.52
CA THR A 218 -10.84 7.70 8.42
C THR A 218 -10.07 7.35 7.14
N SER A 219 -8.76 7.11 7.24
CA SER A 219 -7.92 6.70 6.10
C SER A 219 -8.37 5.35 5.52
N LEU A 220 -8.70 4.36 6.38
CA LEU A 220 -9.24 3.06 5.94
C LEU A 220 -10.59 3.23 5.24
N ALA A 221 -11.49 4.06 5.76
CA ALA A 221 -12.78 4.34 5.15
C ALA A 221 -12.63 4.95 3.74
N GLN A 222 -11.76 5.97 3.61
CA GLN A 222 -11.50 6.65 2.35
C GLN A 222 -10.89 5.71 1.31
N VAL A 223 -9.81 5.02 1.66
CA VAL A 223 -9.13 4.09 0.76
C VAL A 223 -10.06 2.96 0.33
N SER A 224 -10.87 2.42 1.25
CA SER A 224 -11.84 1.36 0.94
C SER A 224 -12.93 1.83 -0.03
N ALA A 225 -13.51 3.02 0.20
CA ALA A 225 -14.54 3.57 -0.68
C ALA A 225 -14.00 3.88 -2.09
N CYS A 226 -12.81 4.50 -2.16
CA CYS A 226 -12.19 4.85 -3.43
C CYS A 226 -11.72 3.61 -4.20
N SER A 227 -11.15 2.62 -3.50
CA SER A 227 -10.74 1.35 -4.09
C SER A 227 -11.93 0.56 -4.63
N TYR A 228 -13.06 0.58 -3.92
CA TYR A 228 -14.30 -0.04 -4.39
C TYR A 228 -14.81 0.60 -5.69
N ILE A 229 -14.85 1.93 -5.77
CA ILE A 229 -15.27 2.65 -6.99
C ILE A 229 -14.38 2.30 -8.18
N LEU A 230 -13.06 2.21 -7.97
CA LEU A 230 -12.10 1.88 -9.02
C LEU A 230 -11.99 0.37 -9.28
N GLY A 231 -12.73 -0.46 -8.54
CA GLY A 231 -12.72 -1.92 -8.70
C GLY A 231 -11.35 -2.54 -8.43
N ILE A 232 -10.61 -2.03 -7.44
CA ILE A 232 -9.26 -2.50 -7.10
C ILE A 232 -9.36 -3.76 -6.24
N GLY A 233 -8.91 -4.90 -6.78
CA GLY A 233 -8.79 -6.18 -6.07
C GLY A 233 -7.34 -6.55 -5.77
N ASP A 234 -7.07 -7.80 -5.41
CA ASP A 234 -5.76 -8.29 -4.95
C ASP A 234 -5.26 -7.55 -3.71
N ARG A 235 -6.18 -7.33 -2.76
CA ARG A 235 -5.96 -6.55 -1.53
C ARG A 235 -5.44 -7.46 -0.41
N HIS A 236 -4.29 -8.11 -0.65
CA HIS A 236 -3.61 -8.95 0.34
C HIS A 236 -2.74 -8.14 1.32
N LEU A 237 -2.26 -8.77 2.40
CA LEU A 237 -1.58 -8.08 3.51
C LEU A 237 -0.27 -7.36 3.13
N ASP A 238 0.41 -7.78 2.06
CA ASP A 238 1.62 -7.07 1.58
C ASP A 238 1.29 -5.78 0.79
N ASN A 239 0.08 -5.66 0.24
CA ASN A 239 -0.38 -4.46 -0.48
C ASN A 239 -0.98 -3.41 0.45
N PHE A 240 -1.06 -3.70 1.76
CA PHE A 240 -1.34 -2.72 2.79
C PHE A 240 -0.04 -2.40 3.51
N LEU A 241 0.45 -1.18 3.37
CA LEU A 241 1.50 -0.64 4.21
C LEU A 241 0.87 0.12 5.38
N VAL A 242 1.58 0.20 6.50
CA VAL A 242 1.20 1.01 7.66
C VAL A 242 2.31 2.03 7.89
N ASP A 243 1.97 3.32 7.91
CA ASP A 243 2.89 4.37 8.32
C ASP A 243 3.15 4.28 9.82
N ARG A 244 4.39 4.05 10.24
CA ARG A 244 4.75 3.90 11.65
C ARG A 244 4.71 5.21 12.43
N ALA A 245 4.66 6.35 11.75
CA ALA A 245 4.57 7.66 12.40
C ALA A 245 3.12 8.05 12.70
N THR A 246 2.20 7.80 11.75
CA THR A 246 0.79 8.24 11.88
C THR A 246 -0.18 7.09 12.13
N GLY A 247 0.25 5.86 11.88
CA GLY A 247 -0.58 4.66 11.84
C GLY A 247 -1.45 4.53 10.59
N ASP A 248 -1.38 5.44 9.62
CA ASP A 248 -2.27 5.39 8.46
C ASP A 248 -2.01 4.16 7.56
N PRO A 249 -3.06 3.49 7.06
CA PRO A 249 -2.93 2.50 6.01
C PRO A 249 -2.64 3.19 4.66
N VAL A 250 -1.63 2.69 3.95
CA VAL A 250 -1.28 3.10 2.58
C VAL A 250 -1.35 1.88 1.69
N THR A 251 -2.24 1.88 0.70
CA THR A 251 -2.35 0.76 -0.25
C THR A 251 -1.42 0.95 -1.42
N ILE A 252 -0.80 -0.13 -1.88
CA ILE A 252 0.10 -0.14 -3.03
C ILE A 252 -0.33 -1.21 -4.04
N ASP A 253 0.31 -1.18 -5.21
CA ASP A 253 0.18 -2.16 -6.30
C ASP A 253 -1.25 -2.24 -6.85
N PHE A 254 -1.53 -1.57 -7.97
CA PHE A 254 -2.89 -1.46 -8.51
C PHE A 254 -3.06 -2.20 -9.84
N GLY A 255 -2.20 -3.19 -10.10
CA GLY A 255 -2.24 -3.99 -11.34
C GLY A 255 -3.56 -4.73 -11.56
N ARG A 256 -4.32 -5.02 -10.50
CA ARG A 256 -5.64 -5.68 -10.55
C ARG A 256 -6.79 -4.71 -10.28
N SER A 257 -6.97 -3.71 -11.14
CA SER A 257 -8.03 -2.70 -11.02
C SER A 257 -9.20 -2.93 -11.98
N PHE A 258 -10.26 -2.12 -11.87
CA PHE A 258 -11.46 -2.14 -12.73
C PHE A 258 -12.19 -3.50 -12.79
N GLY A 259 -12.26 -4.20 -11.65
CA GLY A 259 -12.97 -5.49 -11.55
C GLY A 259 -12.16 -6.67 -12.09
N PHE A 260 -10.91 -6.46 -12.51
CA PHE A 260 -10.07 -7.52 -13.06
C PHE A 260 -9.96 -8.72 -12.11
N ALA A 261 -9.82 -8.45 -10.81
CA ALA A 261 -9.68 -9.49 -9.78
C ALA A 261 -10.92 -10.40 -9.67
N THR A 262 -12.09 -9.90 -10.01
CA THR A 262 -13.34 -10.67 -9.96
C THR A 262 -13.61 -11.41 -11.27
N GLU A 263 -13.23 -10.83 -12.41
CA GLU A 263 -13.56 -11.38 -13.73
C GLU A 263 -12.51 -12.34 -14.29
N PHE A 264 -11.22 -12.07 -14.06
CA PHE A 264 -10.12 -12.76 -14.76
C PHE A 264 -9.21 -13.61 -13.87
N LEU A 265 -9.30 -13.49 -12.54
CA LEU A 265 -8.54 -14.39 -11.66
C LEU A 265 -9.17 -15.79 -11.65
N PRO A 266 -8.36 -16.87 -11.64
CA PRO A 266 -8.89 -18.24 -11.52
C PRO A 266 -9.76 -18.45 -10.28
N ILE A 267 -9.41 -17.77 -9.18
CA ILE A 267 -10.23 -17.68 -7.98
C ILE A 267 -10.70 -16.22 -7.89
N PRO A 268 -11.99 -15.93 -8.13
CA PRO A 268 -12.48 -14.56 -8.18
C PRO A 268 -12.53 -13.93 -6.79
N GLU A 269 -12.11 -12.67 -6.68
CA GLU A 269 -12.32 -11.89 -5.47
C GLU A 269 -13.75 -11.32 -5.43
N LEU A 270 -14.55 -11.80 -4.48
CA LEU A 270 -15.96 -11.43 -4.33
C LEU A 270 -16.19 -10.31 -3.31
N ILE A 271 -15.17 -9.97 -2.52
CA ILE A 271 -15.27 -8.92 -1.52
C ILE A 271 -14.95 -7.55 -2.13
N PRO A 272 -15.69 -6.48 -1.78
CA PRO A 272 -15.51 -5.16 -2.37
C PRO A 272 -14.22 -4.46 -1.90
N PHE A 273 -13.81 -4.73 -0.66
CA PHE A 273 -12.58 -4.24 -0.05
C PHE A 273 -12.24 -5.12 1.15
N ARG A 274 -11.00 -5.00 1.64
CA ARG A 274 -10.52 -5.79 2.77
C ARG A 274 -11.01 -5.20 4.10
N LEU A 275 -11.83 -5.94 4.84
CA LEU A 275 -12.23 -5.61 6.22
C LEU A 275 -12.21 -6.85 7.12
N THR A 276 -11.01 -7.30 7.46
CA THR A 276 -10.77 -8.51 8.28
C THR A 276 -10.86 -8.22 9.78
N PRO A 277 -11.02 -9.25 10.66
CA PRO A 277 -11.12 -9.06 12.11
C PRO A 277 -10.05 -8.14 12.70
N GLN A 278 -8.78 -8.31 12.32
CA GLN A 278 -7.68 -7.44 12.80
C GLN A 278 -7.91 -5.94 12.52
N LEU A 279 -8.48 -5.60 11.34
CA LEU A 279 -8.82 -4.22 11.00
C LEU A 279 -10.03 -3.74 11.80
N GLN A 280 -11.00 -4.62 12.04
CA GLN A 280 -12.19 -4.31 12.84
C GLN A 280 -11.85 -4.10 14.32
N THR A 281 -10.92 -4.88 14.89
CA THR A 281 -10.45 -4.74 16.27
C THR A 281 -9.80 -3.37 16.52
N VAL A 282 -9.14 -2.78 15.52
CA VAL A 282 -8.64 -1.40 15.63
C VAL A 282 -9.76 -0.40 15.86
N LEU A 283 -10.96 -0.64 15.35
CA LEU A 283 -12.09 0.29 15.42
C LEU A 283 -12.92 0.13 16.71
N GLN A 284 -12.67 -0.93 17.47
CA GLN A 284 -13.30 -1.18 18.76
C GLN A 284 -12.92 -0.10 19.79
N PRO A 285 -13.76 0.14 20.82
CA PRO A 285 -14.99 -0.59 21.17
C PRO A 285 -16.22 -0.19 20.36
N LEU A 286 -16.10 0.82 19.50
CA LEU A 286 -17.23 1.28 18.70
C LEU A 286 -17.55 0.27 17.58
N PRO A 287 -18.83 0.11 17.21
CA PRO A 287 -19.19 -0.75 16.09
C PRO A 287 -18.52 -0.27 14.81
N THR A 288 -17.76 -1.15 14.16
CA THR A 288 -17.03 -0.86 12.91
C THR A 288 -17.89 -0.17 11.86
N LYS A 289 -19.14 -0.63 11.72
CA LYS A 289 -20.11 -0.05 10.78
C LYS A 289 -20.28 1.45 11.04
N GLU A 290 -20.51 1.86 12.29
CA GLU A 290 -20.80 3.26 12.61
C GLU A 290 -19.55 4.14 12.46
N VAL A 291 -18.37 3.63 12.80
CA VAL A 291 -17.10 4.35 12.66
C VAL A 291 -16.80 4.65 11.18
N LEU A 292 -16.93 3.66 10.30
CA LEU A 292 -16.59 3.82 8.88
C LEU A 292 -17.71 4.49 8.08
N ARG A 293 -18.97 4.32 8.49
CA ARG A 293 -20.15 4.75 7.72
C ARG A 293 -20.14 6.23 7.41
N HIS A 294 -19.82 7.09 8.39
CA HIS A 294 -19.84 8.54 8.17
C HIS A 294 -18.85 8.94 7.06
N ASP A 295 -17.59 8.51 7.17
CA ASP A 295 -16.54 8.89 6.23
C ASP A 295 -16.71 8.21 4.86
N MET A 296 -17.21 6.96 4.82
CA MET A 296 -17.57 6.30 3.57
C MET A 296 -18.72 7.00 2.87
N ILE A 297 -19.79 7.38 3.58
CA ILE A 297 -20.92 8.12 2.98
C ILE A 297 -20.45 9.48 2.47
N ALA A 298 -19.65 10.21 3.24
CA ALA A 298 -19.10 11.50 2.82
C ALA A 298 -18.27 11.36 1.54
N CYS A 299 -17.36 10.37 1.51
CA CYS A 299 -16.53 10.07 0.35
C CYS A 299 -17.37 9.71 -0.89
N MET A 300 -18.30 8.77 -0.76
CA MET A 300 -19.17 8.34 -1.85
C MET A 300 -20.10 9.47 -2.34
N THR A 301 -20.59 10.33 -1.44
CA THR A 301 -21.45 11.46 -1.77
C THR A 301 -20.66 12.53 -2.52
N ALA A 302 -19.47 12.88 -2.05
CA ALA A 302 -18.58 13.82 -2.73
C ALA A 302 -18.25 13.34 -4.15
N LEU A 303 -17.89 12.06 -4.30
CA LEU A 303 -17.57 11.46 -5.61
C LEU A 303 -18.78 11.40 -6.55
N ARG A 304 -20.01 11.21 -6.02
CA ARG A 304 -21.23 11.19 -6.83
C ARG A 304 -21.70 12.58 -7.26
N ASN A 305 -21.51 13.60 -6.43
CA ASN A 305 -21.97 14.96 -6.70
C ASN A 305 -21.09 15.70 -7.72
N HIS A 306 -19.83 15.27 -7.87
CA HIS A 306 -18.86 15.86 -8.79
C HIS A 306 -18.58 14.94 -10.00
N ARG A 307 -19.63 14.30 -10.54
CA ARG A 307 -19.58 13.47 -11.75
C ARG A 307 -19.44 14.27 -13.03
#